data_AF-K9H170-F1
#
_entry.id   AF-K9H170-F1
#
_cell.length_a   1.000
_cell.length_b   1.000
_cell.length_c   1.000
_cell.angle_alpha   90.00
_cell.angle_beta   90.00
_cell.angle_gamma   90.00
#
_symmetry.space_group_name_H-M   'P 1'
#
loop_
_entity.id
_entity.type
_entity.pdbx_description
1 polymer ?
#
loop_
_entity_poly.entity_id
_entity_poly.type
_entity_poly.pdbx_seq_one_letter_code
_entity_poly.pdbx_strand_id
1 'polypeptide(L)'
;MSATDQENKHTAPDARARLRPGEPSEALDWLGSPVDCATCAWREGIRAQGLCKPMVACVHDRYAKRIERFLDTNPEASDAVLAHPYFEVRAIATKHASIFRLPALLNDPDPEVRAGAVMRLPARQGMRLRTDPDRKVRVAVAARLTGPDLVPLSTDDDYYVRMVVARRLPHDMLPLMMHDPEAEVRRAVARRIGEEWLMAMAWDVDPLVRLDVARRLSAQQLAVLIEDPDMRVRHAVAERIDPRHLSALAADDDPLVAEMARDRLQRLDREADGTVAAAAPPATGIVLAVDASRPGNGGSPDA
;
A
#
# COMPACT_ATOMS: atom_id res chain seq x y z
N MET A 1 -51.12 -32.80 48.93
CA MET A 1 -51.25 -31.49 49.61
C MET A 1 -49.86 -30.96 49.86
N SER A 2 -49.58 -29.78 49.27
CA SER A 2 -48.51 -28.80 49.57
C SER A 2 -47.04 -29.27 49.46
N ALA A 3 -46.21 -28.74 48.55
CA ALA A 3 -45.70 -27.35 48.42
C ALA A 3 -44.84 -26.97 49.64
N THR A 4 -43.62 -26.43 49.56
CA THR A 4 -42.82 -25.86 48.45
C THR A 4 -41.45 -25.55 49.07
N ASP A 5 -40.35 -26.05 48.51
CA ASP A 5 -39.01 -25.50 48.74
C ASP A 5 -38.65 -24.58 47.58
N GLN A 6 -38.51 -23.28 47.89
CA GLN A 6 -38.10 -22.24 46.95
C GLN A 6 -36.59 -22.29 46.75
N GLU A 7 -36.13 -22.91 45.66
CA GLU A 7 -34.80 -22.67 45.13
C GLU A 7 -34.77 -21.32 44.39
N ASN A 8 -34.10 -20.36 45.03
CA ASN A 8 -33.80 -19.05 44.49
C ASN A 8 -32.75 -19.16 43.38
N LYS A 9 -33.21 -19.35 42.14
CA LYS A 9 -32.37 -19.39 40.93
C LYS A 9 -31.94 -17.97 40.55
N HIS A 10 -30.81 -17.53 41.09
CA HIS A 10 -30.11 -16.34 40.59
C HIS A 10 -29.53 -16.66 39.21
N THR A 11 -30.25 -16.25 38.17
CA THR A 11 -29.85 -16.30 36.78
C THR A 11 -28.63 -15.40 36.56
N ALA A 12 -27.46 -16.00 36.31
CA ALA A 12 -26.29 -15.26 35.83
C ALA A 12 -26.58 -14.67 34.43
N PRO A 13 -26.18 -13.43 34.13
CA PRO A 13 -26.50 -12.81 32.85
C PRO A 13 -25.64 -13.40 31.73
N ASP A 14 -26.32 -13.63 30.61
CA ASP A 14 -25.84 -14.08 29.32
C ASP A 14 -24.61 -13.28 28.82
N ALA A 15 -23.42 -13.86 28.95
CA ALA A 15 -22.14 -13.19 28.67
C ALA A 15 -21.48 -13.63 27.35
N ARG A 16 -22.25 -14.17 26.39
CA ARG A 16 -21.74 -14.35 25.03
C ARG A 16 -21.82 -13.01 24.29
N ALA A 17 -20.82 -12.15 24.53
CA ALA A 17 -20.44 -11.16 23.52
C ALA A 17 -20.26 -11.94 22.21
N ARG A 18 -21.11 -11.67 21.20
CA ARG A 18 -21.11 -12.44 19.95
C ARG A 18 -19.69 -12.45 19.40
N LEU A 19 -19.05 -13.61 19.41
CA LEU A 19 -17.75 -13.82 18.77
C LEU A 19 -17.89 -13.33 17.33
N ARG A 20 -16.92 -12.54 16.84
CA ARG A 20 -16.96 -12.12 15.44
C ARG A 20 -16.73 -13.37 14.56
N PRO A 21 -17.40 -13.47 13.40
CA PRO A 21 -17.26 -14.63 12.52
C PRO A 21 -15.78 -14.93 12.21
N GLY A 22 -15.37 -16.19 12.39
CA GLY A 22 -14.01 -16.65 12.13
C GLY A 22 -12.99 -16.36 13.24
N GLU A 23 -13.38 -15.78 14.38
CA GLU A 23 -12.48 -15.62 15.53
C GLU A 23 -12.42 -16.88 16.41
N PRO A 24 -11.26 -17.20 17.02
CA PRO A 24 -11.14 -18.32 17.95
C PRO A 24 -12.14 -18.22 19.10
N SER A 25 -12.77 -19.32 19.51
CA SER A 25 -13.73 -19.31 20.63
C SER A 25 -13.06 -19.30 22.01
N GLU A 26 -11.74 -19.43 22.07
CA GLU A 26 -10.96 -19.54 23.31
C GLU A 26 -10.18 -18.25 23.57
N ALA A 27 -9.95 -17.94 24.84
CA ALA A 27 -9.04 -16.88 25.28
C ALA A 27 -7.77 -17.52 25.84
N LEU A 28 -6.88 -17.92 24.91
CA LEU A 28 -5.58 -18.48 25.25
C LEU A 28 -4.48 -17.45 25.03
N ASP A 29 -3.45 -17.52 25.86
CA ASP A 29 -2.22 -16.77 25.68
C ASP A 29 -1.31 -17.38 24.61
N TRP A 30 -0.18 -16.72 24.33
CA TRP A 30 0.78 -17.15 23.32
C TRP A 30 1.50 -18.47 23.68
N LEU A 31 1.40 -18.94 24.92
CA LEU A 31 1.88 -20.25 25.36
C LEU A 31 0.78 -21.32 25.27
N GLY A 32 -0.45 -20.93 24.88
CA GLY A 32 -1.61 -21.82 24.81
C GLY A 32 -2.33 -22.01 26.13
N SER A 33 -2.00 -21.25 27.17
CA SER A 33 -2.66 -21.32 28.48
C SER A 33 -3.86 -20.37 28.54
N PRO A 34 -4.91 -20.65 29.33
CA PRO A 34 -6.01 -19.72 29.52
C PRO A 34 -5.53 -18.36 30.03
N VAL A 35 -6.01 -17.27 29.42
CA VAL A 35 -5.66 -15.91 29.86
C VAL A 35 -6.18 -15.67 31.28
N ASP A 36 -5.26 -15.44 32.21
CA ASP A 36 -5.59 -15.12 33.60
C ASP A 36 -5.73 -13.61 33.84
N CYS A 37 -6.97 -13.15 34.01
CA CYS A 37 -7.25 -11.75 34.34
C CYS A 37 -7.04 -11.43 35.82
N ALA A 38 -6.97 -12.43 36.71
CA ALA A 38 -6.88 -12.22 38.14
C ALA A 38 -5.51 -11.67 38.54
N THR A 39 -4.44 -12.10 37.86
CA THR A 39 -3.05 -11.71 38.11
C THR A 39 -2.51 -10.67 37.12
N CYS A 40 -3.35 -10.24 36.17
CA CYS A 40 -2.95 -9.33 35.09
C CYS A 40 -2.61 -7.91 35.62
N ALA A 41 -1.48 -7.36 35.19
CA ALA A 41 -1.04 -6.01 35.55
C ALA A 41 -2.03 -4.90 35.15
N TRP A 42 -2.89 -5.17 34.15
CA TRP A 42 -3.89 -4.23 33.64
C TRP A 42 -5.23 -4.27 34.39
N ARG A 43 -5.34 -5.09 35.44
CA ARG A 43 -6.60 -5.36 36.17
C ARG A 43 -7.22 -4.10 36.78
N GLU A 44 -6.42 -3.31 37.49
CA GLU A 44 -6.92 -2.17 38.28
C GLU A 44 -7.14 -0.90 37.45
N GLY A 45 -6.51 -0.80 36.28
CA GLY A 45 -6.69 0.31 35.33
C GLY A 45 -7.63 -0.05 34.18
N ILE A 46 -7.04 -0.51 33.08
CA ILE A 46 -7.73 -0.80 31.80
C ILE A 46 -8.92 -1.75 31.98
N ARG A 47 -8.74 -2.84 32.74
CA ARG A 47 -9.80 -3.85 32.91
C ARG A 47 -10.95 -3.36 33.78
N ALA A 48 -10.66 -2.67 34.89
CA ALA A 48 -11.68 -2.08 35.76
C ALA A 48 -12.56 -1.07 35.02
N GLN A 49 -11.99 -0.37 34.02
CA GLN A 49 -12.69 0.57 33.15
C GLN A 49 -13.43 -0.11 31.98
N GLY A 50 -13.33 -1.44 31.84
CA GLY A 50 -13.96 -2.19 30.75
C GLY A 50 -13.27 -2.03 29.38
N LEU A 51 -12.07 -1.45 29.33
CA LEU A 51 -11.32 -1.18 28.11
C LEU A 51 -10.56 -2.42 27.57
N CYS A 52 -10.62 -3.54 28.26
CA CYS A 52 -10.21 -4.84 27.75
C CYS A 52 -11.17 -5.95 28.19
N LYS A 53 -11.28 -7.01 27.39
CA LYS A 53 -12.12 -8.19 27.68
C LYS A 53 -11.59 -9.44 26.97
N PRO A 54 -11.43 -10.58 27.67
CA PRO A 54 -11.11 -11.86 27.04
C PRO A 54 -12.01 -12.16 25.85
N MET A 55 -11.44 -12.78 24.82
CA MET A 55 -12.08 -13.04 23.52
C MET A 55 -12.42 -11.81 22.65
N VAL A 56 -12.25 -10.59 23.18
CA VAL A 56 -12.54 -9.34 22.46
C VAL A 56 -11.28 -8.52 22.25
N ALA A 57 -10.59 -8.14 23.32
CA ALA A 57 -9.37 -7.34 23.31
C ALA A 57 -8.53 -7.69 24.54
N CYS A 58 -7.35 -8.24 24.32
CA CYS A 58 -6.41 -8.60 25.37
C CYS A 58 -4.99 -8.63 24.82
N VAL A 59 -4.05 -7.99 25.51
CA VAL A 59 -2.63 -7.94 25.12
C VAL A 59 -1.91 -9.27 25.29
N HIS A 60 -2.40 -10.15 26.17
CA HIS A 60 -1.81 -11.46 26.40
C HIS A 60 -2.41 -12.55 25.51
N ASP A 61 -3.40 -12.26 24.66
CA ASP A 61 -4.03 -13.25 23.79
C ASP A 61 -3.09 -13.67 22.64
N ARG A 62 -3.11 -14.93 22.23
CA ARG A 62 -2.36 -15.42 21.05
C ARG A 62 -2.85 -14.86 19.72
N TYR A 63 -4.12 -14.43 19.66
CA TYR A 63 -4.71 -13.97 18.41
C TYR A 63 -4.39 -12.50 18.16
N ALA A 64 -3.51 -12.23 17.20
CA ALA A 64 -3.00 -10.90 16.87
C ALA A 64 -4.08 -9.80 16.79
N LYS A 65 -5.26 -10.07 16.21
CA LYS A 65 -6.34 -9.05 16.11
C LYS A 65 -6.93 -8.63 17.47
N ARG A 66 -6.81 -9.47 18.50
CA ARG A 66 -7.23 -9.10 19.88
C ARG A 66 -6.17 -8.27 20.58
N ILE A 67 -4.90 -8.56 20.32
CA ILE A 67 -3.77 -7.73 20.76
C ILE A 67 -3.87 -6.35 20.11
N GLU A 68 -4.08 -6.31 18.79
CA GLU A 68 -4.27 -5.06 18.04
C GLU A 68 -5.45 -4.26 18.57
N ARG A 69 -6.62 -4.88 18.75
CA ARG A 69 -7.77 -4.18 19.36
C ARG A 69 -7.46 -3.63 20.75
N PHE A 70 -6.74 -4.38 21.58
CA PHE A 70 -6.33 -3.90 22.91
C PHE A 70 -5.46 -2.64 22.80
N LEU A 71 -4.43 -2.64 21.96
CA LEU A 71 -3.50 -1.53 21.83
C LEU A 71 -4.09 -0.35 21.05
N ASP A 72 -5.02 -0.59 20.11
CA ASP A 72 -5.81 0.46 19.47
C ASP A 72 -6.77 1.15 20.46
N THR A 73 -7.28 0.41 21.45
CA THR A 73 -8.18 0.96 22.48
C THR A 73 -7.38 1.66 23.58
N ASN A 74 -6.16 1.20 23.86
CA ASN A 74 -5.31 1.65 24.97
C ASN A 74 -3.89 1.98 24.44
N PRO A 75 -3.73 3.02 23.60
CA PRO A 75 -2.45 3.31 22.94
C PRO A 75 -1.30 3.58 23.94
N GLU A 76 -1.60 4.17 25.09
CA GLU A 76 -0.65 4.46 26.17
C GLU A 76 -0.02 3.21 26.80
N ALA A 77 -0.66 2.04 26.67
CA ALA A 77 -0.11 0.77 27.16
C ALA A 77 1.08 0.28 26.30
N SER A 78 1.26 0.81 25.10
CA SER A 78 2.22 0.29 24.12
C SER A 78 3.67 0.36 24.60
N ASP A 79 4.06 1.45 25.27
CA ASP A 79 5.42 1.61 25.79
C ASP A 79 5.77 0.58 26.87
N ALA A 80 4.78 0.15 27.65
CA ALA A 80 4.96 -0.82 28.72
C ALA A 80 5.17 -2.25 28.20
N VAL A 81 4.72 -2.55 26.97
CA VAL A 81 4.75 -3.90 26.39
C VAL A 81 5.84 -4.09 25.33
N LEU A 82 6.72 -3.10 25.12
CA LEU A 82 7.83 -3.22 24.17
C LEU A 82 8.89 -4.26 24.58
N ALA A 83 8.87 -4.73 25.83
CA ALA A 83 9.72 -5.83 26.31
C ALA A 83 8.95 -7.15 26.48
N HIS A 84 7.72 -7.23 25.96
CA HIS A 84 6.89 -8.43 26.09
C HIS A 84 7.56 -9.63 25.39
N PRO A 85 7.54 -10.85 25.97
CA PRO A 85 8.23 -12.01 25.41
C PRO A 85 7.67 -12.42 24.03
N TYR A 86 6.36 -12.28 23.83
CA TYR A 86 5.70 -12.55 22.56
C TYR A 86 5.96 -11.43 21.54
N PHE A 87 6.52 -11.76 20.37
CA PHE A 87 6.97 -10.77 19.40
C PHE A 87 5.80 -10.01 18.77
N GLU A 88 4.65 -10.66 18.55
CA GLU A 88 3.46 -10.02 17.96
C GLU A 88 2.97 -8.88 18.84
N VAL A 89 3.07 -9.00 20.18
CA VAL A 89 2.74 -7.89 21.08
C VAL A 89 3.70 -6.72 20.85
N ARG A 90 5.01 -6.98 20.77
CA ARG A 90 6.01 -5.94 20.51
C ARG A 90 5.80 -5.30 19.13
N ALA A 91 5.54 -6.11 18.11
CA ALA A 91 5.34 -5.68 16.73
C ALA A 91 4.08 -4.81 16.58
N ILE A 92 2.96 -5.21 17.20
CA ILE A 92 1.72 -4.43 17.19
C ILE A 92 1.89 -3.16 18.04
N ALA A 93 2.58 -3.24 19.18
CA ALA A 93 2.85 -2.08 20.04
C ALA A 93 3.66 -1.00 19.33
N THR A 94 4.46 -1.35 18.31
CA THR A 94 5.15 -0.33 17.53
C THR A 94 4.20 0.64 16.86
N LYS A 95 2.90 0.33 16.65
CA LYS A 95 1.91 1.25 16.04
C LYS A 95 1.66 2.51 16.87
N HIS A 96 1.65 2.38 18.20
CA HIS A 96 1.26 3.45 19.12
C HIS A 96 2.35 3.86 20.11
N ALA A 97 3.40 3.05 20.28
CA ALA A 97 4.53 3.36 21.17
C ALA A 97 5.13 4.75 20.91
N SER A 98 5.71 5.36 21.93
CA SER A 98 6.43 6.61 21.79
C SER A 98 7.60 6.45 20.83
N ILE A 99 7.76 7.40 19.90
CA ILE A 99 8.88 7.42 18.94
C ILE A 99 10.24 7.39 19.67
N PHE A 100 10.32 7.89 20.91
CA PHE A 100 11.54 7.87 21.72
C PHE A 100 11.92 6.47 22.23
N ARG A 101 10.98 5.51 22.25
CA ARG A 101 11.21 4.13 22.71
C ARG A 101 11.54 3.17 21.57
N LEU A 102 11.12 3.51 20.35
CA LEU A 102 11.34 2.68 19.15
C LEU A 102 12.80 2.45 18.73
N PRO A 103 13.79 3.32 18.97
CA PRO A 103 15.17 3.06 18.55
C PRO A 103 15.76 1.77 19.12
N ALA A 104 15.35 1.37 20.33
CA ALA A 104 15.80 0.12 20.94
C ALA A 104 15.31 -1.12 20.16
N LEU A 105 14.14 -1.03 19.53
CA LEU A 105 13.54 -2.12 18.75
C LEU A 105 14.20 -2.34 17.39
N LEU A 106 15.11 -1.47 16.96
CA LEU A 106 15.90 -1.71 15.74
C LEU A 106 16.86 -2.90 15.87
N ASN A 107 17.13 -3.36 17.10
CA ASN A 107 17.93 -4.56 17.38
C ASN A 107 17.06 -5.72 17.90
N ASP A 108 15.73 -5.65 17.78
CA ASP A 108 14.85 -6.74 18.20
C ASP A 108 15.20 -8.03 17.43
N PRO A 109 15.22 -9.21 18.07
CA PRO A 109 15.47 -10.47 17.37
C PRO A 109 14.46 -10.73 16.26
N ASP A 110 13.22 -10.27 16.41
CA ASP A 110 12.16 -10.53 15.47
C ASP A 110 12.09 -9.46 14.35
N PRO A 111 12.08 -9.87 13.06
CA PRO A 111 12.05 -8.95 11.94
C PRO A 111 10.75 -8.14 11.83
N GLU A 112 9.61 -8.65 12.29
CA GLU A 112 8.35 -7.89 12.25
C GLU A 112 8.40 -6.71 13.22
N VAL A 113 9.04 -6.89 14.38
CA VAL A 113 9.27 -5.81 15.34
C VAL A 113 10.23 -4.76 14.77
N ARG A 114 11.36 -5.19 14.18
CA ARG A 114 12.31 -4.26 13.54
C ARG A 114 11.64 -3.46 12.41
N ALA A 115 10.88 -4.14 11.53
CA ALA A 115 10.14 -3.49 10.45
C ALA A 115 9.09 -2.50 10.99
N GLY A 116 8.33 -2.89 12.02
CA GLY A 116 7.37 -2.02 12.69
C GLY A 116 8.00 -0.76 13.28
N ALA A 117 9.21 -0.85 13.84
CA ALA A 117 9.96 0.31 14.34
C ALA A 117 10.42 1.22 13.19
N VAL A 118 10.99 0.66 12.11
CA VAL A 118 11.43 1.41 10.92
C VAL A 118 10.32 2.26 10.33
N MET A 119 9.09 1.72 10.29
CA MET A 119 7.95 2.42 9.68
C MET A 119 7.58 3.72 10.38
N ARG A 120 7.94 3.90 11.66
CA ARG A 120 7.58 5.10 12.44
C ARG A 120 8.76 5.99 12.80
N LEU A 121 9.98 5.46 12.81
CA LEU A 121 11.16 6.27 13.08
C LEU A 121 11.44 7.26 11.92
N PRO A 122 12.19 8.36 12.21
CA PRO A 122 12.79 9.18 11.18
C PRO A 122 13.66 8.32 10.24
N ALA A 123 13.56 8.55 8.93
CA ALA A 123 14.16 7.69 7.90
C ALA A 123 15.67 7.43 8.12
N ARG A 124 16.42 8.46 8.57
CA ARG A 124 17.86 8.35 8.87
C ARG A 124 18.18 7.30 9.93
N GLN A 125 17.31 7.06 10.91
CA GLN A 125 17.54 6.05 11.95
C GLN A 125 17.35 4.62 11.41
N GLY A 126 16.35 4.41 10.55
CA GLY A 126 16.11 3.13 9.88
C GLY A 126 17.13 2.81 8.77
N MET A 127 17.85 3.81 8.27
CA MET A 127 18.80 3.68 7.15
C MET A 127 19.89 2.61 7.38
N ARG A 128 20.26 2.33 8.63
CA ARG A 128 21.26 1.30 8.95
C ARG A 128 20.76 -0.13 8.70
N LEU A 129 19.44 -0.32 8.65
CA LEU A 129 18.80 -1.62 8.40
C LEU A 129 18.60 -1.89 6.89
N ARG A 130 19.19 -1.08 6.00
CA ARG A 130 19.23 -1.37 4.56
C ARG A 130 19.87 -2.71 4.23
N THR A 131 20.77 -3.19 5.08
CA THR A 131 21.44 -4.49 4.95
C THR A 131 20.93 -5.50 5.98
N ASP A 132 19.74 -5.29 6.54
CA ASP A 132 19.13 -6.27 7.45
C ASP A 132 18.99 -7.62 6.75
N PRO A 133 19.28 -8.76 7.41
CA PRO A 133 19.16 -10.07 6.78
C PRO A 133 17.72 -10.39 6.32
N ASP A 134 16.71 -9.85 6.99
CA ASP A 134 15.31 -10.13 6.66
C ASP A 134 14.76 -9.17 5.61
N ARG A 135 14.17 -9.73 4.55
CA ARG A 135 13.58 -8.95 3.45
C ARG A 135 12.47 -8.01 3.92
N LYS A 136 11.65 -8.37 4.91
CA LYS A 136 10.54 -7.53 5.40
C LYS A 136 11.09 -6.23 5.99
N VAL A 137 12.22 -6.30 6.67
CA VAL A 137 12.89 -5.11 7.21
C VAL A 137 13.43 -4.25 6.08
N ARG A 138 14.12 -4.83 5.09
CA ARG A 138 14.61 -4.08 3.92
C ARG A 138 13.49 -3.43 3.10
N VAL A 139 12.34 -4.10 2.96
CA VAL A 139 11.11 -3.55 2.38
C VAL A 139 10.61 -2.34 3.18
N ALA A 140 10.54 -2.46 4.51
CA ALA A 140 10.14 -1.35 5.37
C ALA A 140 11.09 -0.15 5.24
N VAL A 141 12.40 -0.41 5.13
CA VAL A 141 13.41 0.63 4.90
C VAL A 141 13.21 1.29 3.54
N ALA A 142 13.06 0.52 2.45
CA ALA A 142 12.74 1.04 1.11
C ALA A 142 11.46 1.88 1.10
N ALA A 143 10.45 1.48 1.90
CA ALA A 143 9.20 2.22 2.08
C ALA A 143 9.33 3.50 2.92
N ARG A 144 10.51 3.82 3.46
CA ARG A 144 10.74 5.02 4.28
C ARG A 144 11.80 5.94 3.70
N LEU A 145 12.81 5.39 3.02
CA LEU A 145 13.84 6.18 2.34
C LEU A 145 13.26 6.94 1.14
N THR A 146 13.97 8.00 0.76
CA THR A 146 13.64 8.88 -0.35
C THR A 146 14.92 9.33 -1.05
N GLY A 147 14.78 9.81 -2.29
CA GLY A 147 15.89 10.42 -3.00
C GLY A 147 17.09 9.47 -3.21
N PRO A 148 18.33 10.00 -3.12
CA PRO A 148 19.55 9.21 -3.29
C PRO A 148 19.71 8.06 -2.29
N ASP A 149 19.09 8.13 -1.10
CA ASP A 149 19.24 7.11 -0.06
C ASP A 149 18.66 5.75 -0.46
N LEU A 150 17.77 5.73 -1.46
CA LEU A 150 17.19 4.51 -2.04
C LEU A 150 18.11 3.79 -3.01
N VAL A 151 19.09 4.48 -3.62
CA VAL A 151 19.94 3.91 -4.67
C VAL A 151 20.66 2.64 -4.22
N PRO A 152 21.22 2.53 -2.99
CA PRO A 152 21.84 1.28 -2.56
C PRO A 152 20.91 0.05 -2.51
N LEU A 153 19.59 0.25 -2.46
CA LEU A 153 18.60 -0.84 -2.49
C LEU A 153 18.14 -1.19 -3.92
N SER A 154 18.57 -0.43 -4.95
CA SER A 154 18.20 -0.74 -6.35
C SER A 154 18.85 -2.03 -6.85
N THR A 155 19.87 -2.52 -6.14
CA THR A 155 20.58 -3.78 -6.42
C THR A 155 20.41 -4.78 -5.26
N ASP A 156 19.36 -4.65 -4.44
CA ASP A 156 19.03 -5.66 -3.42
C ASP A 156 18.85 -7.03 -4.08
N ASP A 157 19.20 -8.13 -3.41
CA ASP A 157 19.04 -9.48 -3.96
C ASP A 157 17.55 -9.85 -4.16
N ASP A 158 16.65 -9.34 -3.33
CA ASP A 158 15.22 -9.64 -3.40
C ASP A 158 14.51 -8.66 -4.36
N TYR A 159 13.89 -9.22 -5.41
CA TYR A 159 13.22 -8.43 -6.45
C TYR A 159 12.05 -7.59 -5.91
N TYR A 160 11.41 -8.00 -4.81
CA TYR A 160 10.32 -7.24 -4.21
C TYR A 160 10.84 -5.97 -3.53
N VAL A 161 12.05 -6.01 -2.94
CA VAL A 161 12.73 -4.80 -2.45
C VAL A 161 13.03 -3.87 -3.63
N ARG A 162 13.64 -4.38 -4.71
CA ARG A 162 13.90 -3.60 -5.93
C ARG A 162 12.63 -3.02 -6.53
N MET A 163 11.52 -3.76 -6.52
CA MET A 163 10.22 -3.27 -6.98
C MET A 163 9.70 -2.11 -6.11
N VAL A 164 9.83 -2.19 -4.78
CA VAL A 164 9.46 -1.08 -3.88
C VAL A 164 10.35 0.14 -4.14
N VAL A 165 11.64 -0.07 -4.40
CA VAL A 165 12.57 1.00 -4.80
C VAL A 165 12.12 1.64 -6.12
N ALA A 166 11.87 0.85 -7.18
CA ALA A 166 11.42 1.34 -8.48
C ALA A 166 10.09 2.12 -8.41
N ARG A 167 9.23 1.85 -7.42
CA ARG A 167 7.98 2.63 -7.20
C ARG A 167 8.20 3.97 -6.54
N ARG A 168 9.35 4.20 -5.91
CA ARG A 168 9.62 5.37 -5.05
C ARG A 168 10.83 6.19 -5.48
N LEU A 169 11.73 5.60 -6.26
CA LEU A 169 12.94 6.26 -6.74
C LEU A 169 12.55 7.51 -7.55
N PRO A 170 13.27 8.64 -7.42
CA PRO A 170 13.06 9.82 -8.24
C PRO A 170 13.10 9.50 -9.75
N HIS A 171 12.35 10.23 -10.57
CA HIS A 171 12.18 9.93 -11.99
C HIS A 171 13.51 9.97 -12.76
N ASP A 172 14.37 10.92 -12.42
CA ASP A 172 15.72 11.11 -12.95
C ASP A 172 16.70 9.97 -12.58
N MET A 173 16.36 9.16 -11.57
CA MET A 173 17.15 8.02 -11.13
C MET A 173 16.60 6.66 -11.59
N LEU A 174 15.36 6.61 -12.10
CA LEU A 174 14.76 5.39 -12.63
C LEU A 174 15.53 4.71 -13.78
N PRO A 175 16.28 5.42 -14.64
CA PRO A 175 17.13 4.77 -15.65
C PRO A 175 18.11 3.73 -15.06
N LEU A 176 18.52 3.87 -13.80
CA LEU A 176 19.38 2.88 -13.11
C LEU A 176 18.75 1.47 -13.02
N MET A 177 17.43 1.37 -13.15
CA MET A 177 16.66 0.13 -12.97
C MET A 177 15.97 -0.35 -14.25
N MET A 178 16.19 0.32 -15.39
CA MET A 178 15.50 -0.01 -16.64
C MET A 178 15.85 -1.39 -17.21
N HIS A 179 17.00 -1.94 -16.81
CA HIS A 179 17.50 -3.26 -17.20
C HIS A 179 17.48 -4.26 -16.04
N ASP A 180 16.65 -4.02 -15.01
CA ASP A 180 16.47 -4.97 -13.91
C ASP A 180 16.10 -6.36 -14.48
N PRO A 181 16.65 -7.48 -13.95
CA PRO A 181 16.36 -8.81 -14.51
C PRO A 181 14.87 -9.18 -14.46
N GLU A 182 14.10 -8.61 -13.54
CA GLU A 182 12.72 -8.99 -13.28
C GLU A 182 11.75 -8.05 -13.99
N ALA A 183 10.88 -8.65 -14.83
CA ALA A 183 9.88 -7.91 -15.59
C ALA A 183 8.98 -7.05 -14.68
N GLU A 184 8.61 -7.53 -13.48
CA GLU A 184 7.78 -6.74 -12.55
C GLU A 184 8.45 -5.43 -12.11
N VAL A 185 9.77 -5.43 -11.95
CA VAL A 185 10.55 -4.22 -11.63
C VAL A 185 10.62 -3.31 -12.85
N ARG A 186 10.98 -3.85 -14.02
CA ARG A 186 11.00 -3.08 -15.29
C ARG A 186 9.64 -2.48 -15.62
N ARG A 187 8.54 -3.17 -15.33
CA ARG A 187 7.18 -2.62 -15.43
C ARG A 187 6.93 -1.46 -14.47
N ALA A 188 7.40 -1.56 -13.22
CA ALA A 188 7.32 -0.46 -12.26
C ALA A 188 8.12 0.77 -12.73
N VAL A 189 9.28 0.55 -13.37
CA VAL A 189 10.08 1.59 -14.01
C VAL A 189 9.34 2.18 -15.21
N ALA A 190 8.87 1.37 -16.16
CA ALA A 190 8.18 1.81 -17.37
C ALA A 190 6.96 2.68 -17.08
N ARG A 191 6.25 2.44 -15.97
CA ARG A 191 5.11 3.27 -15.54
C ARG A 191 5.48 4.67 -15.03
N ARG A 192 6.75 4.91 -14.66
CA ARG A 192 7.17 6.13 -13.95
C ARG A 192 8.34 6.88 -14.59
N ILE A 193 9.19 6.19 -15.35
CA ILE A 193 10.42 6.76 -15.92
C ILE A 193 10.11 7.98 -16.79
N GLY A 194 11.05 8.93 -16.91
CA GLY A 194 10.89 10.09 -17.79
C GLY A 194 10.53 9.70 -19.23
N GLU A 195 9.76 10.55 -19.92
CA GLU A 195 9.31 10.29 -21.29
C GLU A 195 10.48 10.12 -22.26
N GLU A 196 11.58 10.82 -22.00
CA GLU A 196 12.83 10.76 -22.77
C GLU A 196 13.48 9.36 -22.77
N TRP A 197 13.14 8.51 -21.79
CA TRP A 197 13.67 7.15 -21.67
C TRP A 197 12.71 6.06 -22.16
N LEU A 198 11.43 6.36 -22.37
CA LEU A 198 10.42 5.35 -22.72
C LEU A 198 10.78 4.58 -23.99
N MET A 199 11.32 5.28 -24.99
CA MET A 199 11.73 4.65 -26.25
C MET A 199 12.79 3.57 -26.06
N ALA A 200 13.69 3.71 -25.07
CA ALA A 200 14.71 2.70 -24.80
C ALA A 200 14.12 1.40 -24.21
N MET A 201 12.89 1.44 -23.69
CA MET A 201 12.17 0.28 -23.17
C MET A 201 11.14 -0.30 -24.16
N ALA A 202 10.98 0.29 -25.35
CA ALA A 202 9.99 -0.14 -26.33
C ALA A 202 10.24 -1.56 -26.88
N TRP A 203 11.48 -2.05 -26.79
CA TRP A 203 11.87 -3.40 -27.20
C TRP A 203 12.16 -4.35 -26.03
N ASP A 204 11.56 -4.09 -24.86
CA ASP A 204 11.69 -5.03 -23.73
C ASP A 204 11.24 -6.45 -24.14
N VAL A 205 11.92 -7.46 -23.62
CA VAL A 205 11.60 -8.87 -23.90
C VAL A 205 10.19 -9.22 -23.42
N ASP A 206 9.73 -8.57 -22.34
CA ASP A 206 8.44 -8.84 -21.72
C ASP A 206 7.34 -7.95 -22.35
N PRO A 207 6.25 -8.55 -22.90
CA PRO A 207 5.18 -7.79 -23.54
C PRO A 207 4.41 -6.89 -22.58
N LEU A 208 4.36 -7.21 -21.28
CA LEU A 208 3.69 -6.36 -20.29
C LEU A 208 4.51 -5.11 -19.96
N VAL A 209 5.85 -5.15 -20.12
CA VAL A 209 6.69 -3.94 -20.08
C VAL A 209 6.41 -3.09 -21.32
N ARG A 210 6.45 -3.68 -22.52
CA ARG A 210 6.15 -2.96 -23.76
C ARG A 210 4.74 -2.35 -23.76
N LEU A 211 3.77 -3.03 -23.16
CA LEU A 211 2.41 -2.52 -22.97
C LEU A 211 2.37 -1.29 -22.04
N ASP A 212 3.10 -1.34 -20.92
CA ASP A 212 3.22 -0.19 -20.01
C ASP A 212 3.96 1.00 -20.67
N VAL A 213 4.90 0.72 -21.58
CA VAL A 213 5.56 1.73 -22.44
C VAL A 213 4.59 2.32 -23.47
N ALA A 214 3.87 1.49 -24.23
CA ALA A 214 2.92 1.90 -25.26
C ALA A 214 1.84 2.86 -24.71
N ARG A 215 1.34 2.58 -23.50
CA ARG A 215 0.37 3.44 -22.81
C ARG A 215 0.86 4.87 -22.56
N ARG A 216 2.18 5.08 -22.56
CA ARG A 216 2.82 6.36 -22.24
C ARG A 216 3.46 7.05 -23.44
N LEU A 217 3.87 6.31 -24.48
CA LEU A 217 4.43 6.91 -25.70
C LEU A 217 3.44 7.87 -26.38
N SER A 218 3.96 8.92 -27.02
CA SER A 218 3.13 9.83 -27.81
C SER A 218 2.51 9.14 -29.02
N ALA A 219 1.45 9.73 -29.58
CA ALA A 219 0.76 9.19 -30.76
C ALA A 219 1.72 8.95 -31.95
N GLN A 220 2.72 9.81 -32.11
CA GLN A 220 3.74 9.71 -33.15
C GLN A 220 4.75 8.59 -32.87
N GLN A 221 5.14 8.39 -31.62
CA GLN A 221 6.11 7.36 -31.23
C GLN A 221 5.54 5.94 -31.31
N LEU A 222 4.23 5.79 -31.15
CA LEU A 222 3.54 4.50 -31.17
C LEU A 222 3.72 3.70 -32.46
N ALA A 223 4.08 4.35 -33.57
CA ALA A 223 4.35 3.66 -34.84
C ALA A 223 5.45 2.59 -34.72
N VAL A 224 6.37 2.71 -33.76
CA VAL A 224 7.43 1.72 -33.53
C VAL A 224 6.90 0.36 -33.02
N LEU A 225 5.70 0.36 -32.42
CA LEU A 225 5.06 -0.83 -31.82
C LEU A 225 3.87 -1.34 -32.67
N ILE A 226 3.70 -0.82 -33.88
CA ILE A 226 2.53 -1.14 -34.72
C ILE A 226 2.48 -2.63 -35.10
N GLU A 227 3.64 -3.27 -35.24
CA GLU A 227 3.80 -4.69 -35.55
C GLU A 227 4.22 -5.51 -34.32
N ASP A 228 3.95 -5.03 -33.09
CA ASP A 228 4.33 -5.77 -31.88
C ASP A 228 3.75 -7.19 -31.90
N PRO A 229 4.52 -8.24 -31.58
CA PRO A 229 4.01 -9.61 -31.60
C PRO A 229 2.84 -9.85 -30.63
N ASP A 230 2.74 -9.06 -29.54
CA ASP A 230 1.66 -9.19 -28.57
C ASP A 230 0.45 -8.32 -28.94
N MET A 231 -0.70 -8.97 -29.16
CA MET A 231 -1.95 -8.28 -29.53
C MET A 231 -2.39 -7.22 -28.52
N ARG A 232 -2.03 -7.34 -27.23
CA ARG A 232 -2.40 -6.34 -26.21
C ARG A 232 -1.62 -5.04 -26.41
N VAL A 233 -0.38 -5.14 -26.88
CA VAL A 233 0.43 -3.96 -27.22
C VAL A 233 -0.15 -3.32 -28.48
N ARG A 234 -0.43 -4.10 -29.54
CA ARG A 234 -1.05 -3.57 -30.77
C ARG A 234 -2.42 -2.95 -30.52
N HIS A 235 -3.22 -3.51 -29.62
CA HIS A 235 -4.50 -2.92 -29.20
C HIS A 235 -4.29 -1.55 -28.54
N ALA A 236 -3.35 -1.45 -27.59
CA ALA A 236 -3.01 -0.16 -26.95
C ALA A 236 -2.44 0.86 -27.95
N VAL A 237 -1.73 0.40 -28.99
CA VAL A 237 -1.29 1.22 -30.11
C VAL A 237 -2.49 1.74 -30.91
N ALA A 238 -3.44 0.87 -31.30
CA ALA A 238 -4.63 1.23 -32.08
C ALA A 238 -5.46 2.33 -31.42
N GLU A 239 -5.58 2.30 -30.09
CA GLU A 239 -6.30 3.30 -29.30
C GLU A 239 -5.78 4.74 -29.50
N ARG A 240 -4.48 4.92 -29.77
CA ARG A 240 -3.79 6.22 -29.61
C ARG A 240 -2.86 6.62 -30.74
N ILE A 241 -2.44 5.70 -31.62
CA ILE A 241 -1.49 5.98 -32.69
C ILE A 241 -1.97 7.14 -33.58
N ASP A 242 -1.04 7.85 -34.21
CA ASP A 242 -1.37 8.86 -35.22
C ASP A 242 -2.34 8.27 -36.28
N PRO A 243 -3.46 8.95 -36.59
CA PRO A 243 -4.48 8.46 -37.51
C PRO A 243 -3.95 7.99 -38.87
N ARG A 244 -2.83 8.57 -39.34
CA ARG A 244 -2.20 8.19 -40.62
C ARG A 244 -1.75 6.72 -40.66
N HIS A 245 -1.54 6.09 -39.50
CA HIS A 245 -1.12 4.69 -39.39
C HIS A 245 -2.27 3.75 -39.01
N LEU A 246 -3.45 4.27 -38.67
CA LEU A 246 -4.55 3.48 -38.12
C LEU A 246 -5.17 2.50 -39.12
N SER A 247 -5.10 2.82 -40.43
CA SER A 247 -5.59 1.95 -41.50
C SER A 247 -4.86 0.61 -41.57
N ALA A 248 -3.56 0.56 -41.21
CA ALA A 248 -2.82 -0.70 -41.15
C ALA A 248 -3.39 -1.63 -40.07
N LEU A 249 -3.73 -1.09 -38.90
CA LEU A 249 -4.31 -1.86 -37.79
C LEU A 249 -5.76 -2.28 -38.04
N ALA A 250 -6.50 -1.60 -38.94
CA ALA A 250 -7.84 -2.03 -39.34
C ALA A 250 -7.86 -3.36 -40.12
N ALA A 251 -6.70 -3.81 -40.59
CA ALA A 251 -6.46 -5.09 -41.23
C ALA A 251 -5.63 -6.05 -40.36
N ASP A 252 -5.48 -5.78 -39.05
CA ASP A 252 -4.77 -6.65 -38.12
C ASP A 252 -5.42 -8.05 -38.07
N ASP A 253 -4.58 -9.08 -37.90
CA ASP A 253 -5.02 -10.47 -37.79
C ASP A 253 -5.84 -10.73 -36.53
N ASP A 254 -5.62 -9.95 -35.45
CA ASP A 254 -6.41 -10.04 -34.23
C ASP A 254 -7.72 -9.21 -34.36
N PRO A 255 -8.91 -9.84 -34.22
CA PRO A 255 -10.18 -9.16 -34.38
C PRO A 255 -10.38 -7.97 -33.45
N LEU A 256 -9.88 -8.02 -32.21
CA LEU A 256 -10.06 -6.93 -31.24
C LEU A 256 -9.23 -5.70 -31.61
N VAL A 257 -8.02 -5.91 -32.14
CA VAL A 257 -7.18 -4.82 -32.63
C VAL A 257 -7.81 -4.18 -33.87
N ALA A 258 -8.27 -5.01 -34.80
CA ALA A 258 -8.91 -4.53 -36.03
C ALA A 258 -10.23 -3.79 -35.77
N GLU A 259 -11.05 -4.29 -34.84
CA GLU A 259 -12.27 -3.62 -34.38
C GLU A 259 -11.96 -2.24 -33.76
N MET A 260 -11.03 -2.18 -32.80
CA MET A 260 -10.60 -0.91 -32.19
C MET A 260 -10.14 0.12 -33.23
N ALA A 261 -9.35 -0.31 -34.21
CA ALA A 261 -8.86 0.57 -35.27
C ALA A 261 -9.99 1.07 -36.18
N ARG A 262 -10.93 0.19 -36.59
CA ARG A 262 -12.09 0.57 -37.42
C ARG A 262 -13.03 1.52 -36.68
N ASP A 263 -13.31 1.26 -35.42
CA ASP A 263 -14.17 2.12 -34.59
C ASP A 263 -13.56 3.51 -34.42
N ARG A 264 -12.25 3.60 -34.27
CA ARG A 264 -11.55 4.87 -34.16
C ARG A 264 -11.48 5.61 -35.50
N LEU A 265 -11.30 4.92 -36.63
CA LEU A 265 -11.42 5.53 -37.98
C LEU A 265 -12.81 6.13 -38.19
N GLN A 266 -13.88 5.37 -37.90
CA GLN A 266 -15.25 5.86 -38.05
C GLN A 266 -15.54 7.09 -37.17
N ARG A 267 -14.98 7.13 -35.95
CA ARG A 267 -15.10 8.32 -35.08
C ARG A 267 -14.43 9.55 -35.69
N LEU A 268 -13.20 9.38 -36.21
CA LEU A 268 -12.46 10.47 -36.85
C LEU A 268 -13.14 10.97 -38.13
N ASP A 269 -13.72 10.07 -38.93
CA ASP A 269 -14.49 10.44 -40.13
C ASP A 269 -15.72 11.29 -39.77
N ARG A 270 -16.47 10.88 -38.74
CA ARG A 270 -17.63 11.65 -38.24
C ARG A 270 -17.23 13.03 -37.68
N GLU A 271 -16.08 13.11 -37.02
CA GLU A 271 -15.53 14.38 -36.53
C GLU A 271 -15.11 15.29 -37.69
N ALA A 272 -14.50 14.75 -38.74
CA ALA A 272 -14.12 15.49 -39.95
C ALA A 272 -15.33 15.97 -40.76
N ASP A 273 -16.38 15.15 -40.86
CA ASP A 273 -17.64 15.47 -41.56
C ASP A 273 -18.58 16.39 -40.75
N GLY A 274 -18.17 16.84 -39.56
CA GLY A 274 -18.95 17.74 -38.70
C GLY A 274 -20.21 17.12 -38.10
N THR A 275 -20.32 15.79 -38.05
CA THR A 275 -21.51 15.04 -37.60
C THR A 275 -21.51 14.67 -36.12
N VAL A 276 -20.77 15.40 -35.27
CA VAL A 276 -20.85 15.24 -33.81
C VAL A 276 -21.12 16.57 -33.12
N ALA A 277 -22.34 16.73 -32.60
CA ALA A 277 -22.63 17.65 -31.51
C ALA A 277 -21.80 17.23 -30.29
N ALA A 278 -20.99 18.15 -29.77
CA ALA A 278 -20.08 17.93 -28.66
C ALA A 278 -20.75 17.15 -27.50
N ALA A 279 -20.37 15.87 -27.34
CA ALA A 279 -20.66 15.15 -26.12
C ALA A 279 -19.83 15.78 -25.00
N ALA A 280 -20.52 16.38 -24.03
CA ALA A 280 -19.90 16.96 -22.85
C ALA A 280 -18.98 15.92 -22.16
N PRO A 281 -17.81 16.32 -21.64
CA PRO A 281 -16.98 15.42 -20.85
C PRO A 281 -17.74 14.94 -19.62
N PRO A 282 -17.50 13.70 -19.13
CA PRO A 282 -18.10 13.25 -17.88
C PRO A 282 -17.62 14.16 -16.75
N ALA A 283 -18.58 14.67 -15.98
CA ALA A 283 -18.33 15.50 -14.81
C ALA A 283 -17.36 14.76 -13.86
N THR A 284 -16.11 15.22 -13.84
CA THR A 284 -15.14 14.79 -12.84
C THR A 284 -15.44 15.56 -11.56
N GLY A 285 -15.71 14.81 -10.49
CA GLY A 285 -16.16 15.33 -9.22
C GLY A 285 -15.18 16.32 -8.57
N ILE A 286 -15.79 17.33 -7.94
CA ILE A 286 -15.41 17.99 -6.69
C ILE A 286 -13.89 18.15 -6.48
N VAL A 287 -13.38 19.32 -6.85
CA VAL A 287 -12.21 19.91 -6.20
C VAL A 287 -12.73 20.87 -5.14
N LEU A 288 -12.52 20.52 -3.87
CA LEU A 288 -12.66 21.45 -2.74
C LEU A 288 -11.69 22.61 -2.96
N ALA A 289 -12.23 23.79 -3.25
CA ALA A 289 -11.49 25.04 -3.14
C ALA A 289 -11.18 25.27 -1.66
N VAL A 290 -9.90 25.18 -1.29
CA VAL A 290 -9.41 25.68 -0.02
C VAL A 290 -9.11 27.16 -0.24
N ASP A 291 -9.89 28.01 0.44
CA ASP A 291 -9.67 29.45 0.49
C ASP A 291 -8.27 29.75 1.04
N ALA A 292 -7.38 30.21 0.17
CA ALA A 292 -6.13 30.86 0.54
C ALA A 292 -6.32 32.38 0.39
N SER A 293 -6.89 33.01 1.42
CA SER A 293 -6.82 34.46 1.56
C SER A 293 -5.36 34.90 1.66
N ARG A 294 -4.93 35.66 0.64
CA ARG A 294 -3.63 36.32 0.55
C ARG A 294 -3.47 37.43 1.60
N PRO A 295 -2.21 37.80 1.92
CA PRO A 295 -1.89 38.89 2.83
C PRO A 295 -2.14 40.25 2.19
N GLY A 296 -2.77 41.16 2.94
CA GLY A 296 -2.84 42.58 2.60
C GLY A 296 -1.51 43.27 2.87
N ASN A 297 -0.99 43.96 1.87
CA ASN A 297 0.16 44.86 1.98
C ASN A 297 -0.26 46.27 1.51
N GLY A 298 0.25 47.29 2.20
CA GLY A 298 0.01 48.74 2.03
C GLY A 298 -0.40 49.34 3.38
N GLY A 299 0.48 49.92 4.21
CA GLY A 299 1.33 51.09 3.94
C GLY A 299 0.41 52.33 3.94
N SER A 300 0.46 53.34 4.82
CA SER A 300 1.50 54.05 5.58
C SER A 300 0.76 55.06 6.52
N PRO A 301 1.33 56.21 6.95
CA PRO A 301 2.30 56.46 8.02
C PRO A 301 1.69 57.34 9.16
N ASP A 302 2.56 57.80 10.07
CA ASP A 302 2.44 58.94 10.99
C ASP A 302 1.85 58.76 12.40
N ALA A 303 2.59 59.39 13.32
CA ALA A 303 2.38 59.69 14.76
C ALA A 303 2.78 58.61 15.78
#